data_AF-A0A530YA77-F1
#
_entry.id   AF-A0A530YA77-F1
#
_cell.length_a   1.000
_cell.length_b   1.000
_cell.length_c   1.000
_cell.angle_alpha   90.00
_cell.angle_beta   90.00
_cell.angle_gamma   90.00
#
_symmetry.space_group_name_H-M   'P 1'
#
loop_
_entity.id
_entity.type
_entity.pdbx_description
1 polymer ?
#
loop_
_entity_poly.entity_id
_entity_poly.type
_entity_poly.pdbx_seq_one_letter_code
_entity_poly.pdbx_strand_id
1 'polypeptide(L)'
;MQRKSEIAGEAAKQRHIQRGIDAKDKTKGNGKQQGAMQAGARKYPEPPFPEQHQPKPGHEWAIEPAPLYDAPFYIGSKKLDGKVAVITGGDSGIGRAVAVLYAREGADVAIVYLCEDKDAEETKRAVEA
;
A
#
# COMPACT_ATOMS: atom_id res chain seq x y z
N MET A 1 18.62 26.15 6.09
CA MET A 1 19.54 25.07 6.51
C MET A 1 19.04 24.32 7.75
N GLN A 2 18.55 25.00 8.80
CA GLN A 2 18.01 24.39 10.04
C GLN A 2 16.85 23.40 9.83
N ARG A 3 15.89 23.67 8.94
CA ARG A 3 14.76 22.76 8.67
C ARG A 3 15.16 21.39 8.11
N LYS A 4 16.25 21.31 7.33
CA LYS A 4 16.73 20.02 6.77
C LYS A 4 17.37 19.15 7.85
N SER A 5 18.10 19.74 8.81
CA SER A 5 18.71 18.98 9.91
C SER A 5 17.67 18.44 10.90
N GLU A 6 16.59 19.18 11.14
CA GLU A 6 15.48 18.73 12.00
C GLU A 6 14.74 17.53 11.40
N ILE A 7 14.42 17.58 10.10
CA ILE A 7 13.76 16.47 9.38
C ILE A 7 14.65 15.21 9.39
N ALA A 8 15.95 15.37 9.13
CA ALA A 8 16.89 14.25 9.16
C ALA A 8 17.01 13.63 10.56
N GLY A 9 17.01 14.45 11.60
CA GLY A 9 17.02 14.01 12.99
C GLY A 9 15.75 13.24 13.37
N GLU A 10 14.59 13.71 12.95
CA GLU A 10 13.32 13.04 13.23
C GLU A 10 13.20 11.70 12.48
N ALA A 11 13.59 11.67 11.20
CA ALA A 11 13.65 10.42 10.43
C ALA A 11 14.57 9.38 11.07
N ALA A 12 15.69 9.81 11.68
CA ALA A 12 16.58 8.91 12.42
C ALA A 12 15.92 8.32 13.68
N LYS A 13 15.17 9.12 14.45
CA LYS A 13 14.41 8.63 15.61
C LYS A 13 13.34 7.62 15.20
N GLN A 14 12.58 7.92 14.15
CA GLN A 14 11.56 7.01 13.63
C GLN A 14 12.17 5.68 13.19
N ARG A 15 13.31 5.69 12.51
CA ARG A 15 14.04 4.47 12.14
C ARG A 15 14.53 3.68 13.35
N HIS A 16 14.98 4.34 14.42
CA HIS A 16 15.38 3.66 15.66
C HIS A 16 14.19 2.93 16.30
N ILE A 17 13.04 3.59 16.40
CA ILE A 17 11.79 2.99 16.89
C ILE A 17 11.41 1.79 16.02
N GLN A 18 11.51 1.95 14.69
CA GLN A 18 11.14 0.91 13.76
C GLN A 18 11.97 -0.38 13.93
N ARG A 19 13.28 -0.28 14.15
CA ARG A 19 14.13 -1.46 14.42
C ARG A 19 13.66 -2.27 15.62
N GLY A 20 13.19 -1.60 16.68
CA GLY A 20 12.66 -2.25 17.86
C GLY A 20 11.35 -3.00 17.60
N ILE A 21 10.51 -2.46 16.71
CA ILE A 21 9.27 -3.11 16.25
C ILE A 21 9.61 -4.34 15.40
N ASP A 22 10.51 -4.20 14.43
CA ASP A 22 10.91 -5.29 13.54
C ASP A 22 11.51 -6.47 14.33
N ALA A 23 12.29 -6.17 15.39
CA ALA A 23 12.81 -7.20 16.29
C ALA A 23 11.70 -7.94 17.05
N LYS A 24 10.65 -7.24 17.50
CA LYS A 24 9.51 -7.86 18.18
C LYS A 24 8.69 -8.73 17.22
N ASP A 25 8.45 -8.25 16.01
CA ASP A 25 7.68 -8.98 15.00
C ASP A 25 8.35 -10.31 14.61
N LYS A 26 9.69 -10.35 14.54
CA LYS A 26 10.45 -11.60 14.33
C LYS A 26 10.28 -12.65 15.43
N THR A 27 9.94 -12.23 16.65
CA THR A 27 9.83 -13.11 17.83
C THR A 27 8.40 -13.53 18.15
N LYS A 28 7.40 -12.99 17.42
CA LYS A 28 5.98 -13.22 17.71
C LYS A 28 5.50 -14.51 17.04
N GLY A 29 4.99 -15.46 17.83
CA GLY A 29 4.44 -16.72 17.32
C GLY A 29 3.05 -16.56 16.68
N ASN A 30 2.73 -17.41 15.70
CA ASN A 30 1.44 -17.43 15.02
C ASN A 30 0.30 -17.87 15.97
N GLY A 31 -0.65 -16.97 16.24
CA GLY A 31 -1.91 -17.30 16.91
C GLY A 31 -2.82 -18.14 16.01
N LYS A 32 -3.86 -18.77 16.59
CA LYS A 32 -4.84 -19.57 15.82
C LYS A 32 -5.46 -18.75 14.69
N GLN A 33 -5.18 -19.14 13.45
CA GLN A 33 -5.71 -18.49 12.25
C GLN A 33 -7.15 -18.95 12.02
N GLN A 34 -8.11 -18.08 12.31
CA GLN A 34 -9.48 -18.21 11.79
C GLN A 34 -9.49 -17.82 10.30
N GLY A 35 -10.41 -18.40 9.52
CA GLY A 35 -10.52 -18.12 8.08
C GLY A 35 -10.67 -16.62 7.80
N ALA A 36 -10.12 -16.15 6.68
CA ALA A 36 -10.20 -14.74 6.32
C ALA A 36 -11.65 -14.33 5.99
N MET A 37 -12.03 -13.10 6.34
CA MET A 37 -13.32 -12.52 5.98
C MET A 37 -13.46 -12.44 4.45
N GLN A 38 -14.43 -13.17 3.89
CA GLN A 38 -14.74 -13.15 2.45
C GLN A 38 -15.87 -12.15 2.17
N ALA A 39 -15.53 -10.86 2.19
CA ALA A 39 -16.47 -9.78 1.87
C ALA A 39 -16.22 -9.29 0.43
N GLY A 40 -16.90 -9.88 -0.56
CA GLY A 40 -16.83 -9.39 -1.94
C GLY A 40 -17.25 -10.39 -3.01
N ALA A 41 -17.20 -9.91 -4.27
CA ALA A 41 -17.57 -10.68 -5.46
C ALA A 41 -16.46 -11.64 -5.96
N ARG A 42 -15.25 -11.55 -5.40
CA ARG A 42 -14.14 -12.47 -5.67
C ARG A 42 -13.71 -13.19 -4.41
N LYS A 43 -13.09 -14.35 -4.60
CA LYS A 43 -12.44 -15.10 -3.53
C LYS A 43 -11.10 -14.45 -3.18
N TYR A 44 -10.89 -14.18 -1.90
CA TYR A 44 -9.63 -13.69 -1.36
C TYR A 44 -8.76 -14.85 -0.85
N PRO A 45 -7.43 -14.72 -0.90
CA PRO A 45 -6.53 -15.73 -0.37
C PRO A 45 -6.71 -15.85 1.14
N GLU A 46 -6.64 -17.09 1.64
CA GLU A 46 -6.86 -17.42 3.05
C GLU A 46 -5.57 -17.94 3.68
N PRO A 47 -5.38 -17.77 5.00
CA PRO A 47 -4.26 -18.38 5.70
C PRO A 47 -4.26 -19.93 5.59
N PRO A 48 -3.09 -20.58 5.72
CA PRO A 48 -1.80 -19.99 6.10
C PRO A 48 -1.09 -19.33 4.91
N PHE A 49 -0.60 -18.10 5.13
CA PHE A 49 0.30 -17.41 4.19
C PHE A 49 1.74 -17.86 4.42
N PRO A 50 2.60 -17.81 3.38
CA PRO A 50 4.03 -18.08 3.56
C PRO A 50 4.64 -17.05 4.52
N GLU A 51 5.53 -17.52 5.40
CA GLU A 51 6.31 -16.63 6.25
C GLU A 51 7.19 -15.73 5.39
N GLN A 52 7.00 -14.44 5.52
CA GLN A 52 7.72 -13.43 4.78
C GLN A 52 7.88 -12.19 5.63
N HIS A 53 9.04 -11.55 5.55
CA HIS A 53 9.33 -10.30 6.24
C HIS A 53 10.19 -9.44 5.34
N GLN A 54 9.83 -8.17 5.23
CA GLN A 54 10.57 -7.18 4.47
C GLN A 54 10.90 -5.99 5.36
N PRO A 55 12.08 -5.36 5.18
CA PRO A 55 12.35 -4.09 5.82
C PRO A 55 11.36 -3.04 5.31
N LYS A 56 10.93 -2.13 6.19
CA LYS A 56 10.08 -1.01 5.78
C LYS A 56 10.83 -0.05 4.86
N PRO A 57 10.15 0.56 3.89
CA PRO A 57 8.70 0.53 3.68
C PRO A 57 8.15 -0.76 3.03
N GLY A 58 9.03 -1.57 2.44
CA GLY A 58 8.68 -2.83 1.80
C GLY A 58 8.41 -2.67 0.31
N HIS A 59 8.21 -3.78 -0.37
CA HIS A 59 7.96 -3.85 -1.80
C HIS A 59 6.75 -4.74 -2.05
N GLU A 60 5.68 -4.15 -2.57
CA GLU A 60 4.43 -4.88 -2.82
C GLU A 60 4.61 -5.95 -3.89
N TRP A 61 5.38 -5.64 -4.93
CA TRP A 61 5.73 -6.60 -5.99
C TRP A 61 6.45 -7.87 -5.47
N ALA A 62 6.97 -7.87 -4.24
CA ALA A 62 7.68 -8.99 -3.62
C ALA A 62 6.84 -9.76 -2.58
N ILE A 63 5.57 -9.38 -2.37
CA ILE A 63 4.66 -10.04 -1.42
C ILE A 63 3.98 -11.24 -2.09
N GLU A 64 3.88 -12.37 -1.37
CA GLU A 64 3.18 -13.57 -1.84
C GLU A 64 2.10 -14.04 -0.84
N PRO A 65 0.82 -14.15 -1.25
CA PRO A 65 0.27 -13.79 -2.55
C PRO A 65 0.26 -12.27 -2.76
N ALA A 66 0.33 -11.85 -4.02
CA ALA A 66 0.27 -10.43 -4.38
C ALA A 66 -1.04 -9.78 -3.86
N PRO A 67 -0.97 -8.56 -3.29
CA PRO A 67 -2.16 -7.83 -2.89
C PRO A 67 -3.10 -7.58 -4.07
N LEU A 68 -4.39 -7.81 -3.85
CA LEU A 68 -5.41 -7.60 -4.86
C LEU A 68 -5.96 -6.16 -4.75
N TYR A 69 -5.23 -5.21 -5.32
CA TYR A 69 -5.62 -3.78 -5.30
C TYR A 69 -6.68 -3.43 -6.35
N ASP A 70 -6.81 -4.24 -7.39
CA ASP A 70 -7.77 -4.05 -8.45
C ASP A 70 -9.18 -4.40 -7.97
N ALA A 71 -10.20 -3.75 -8.54
CA ALA A 71 -11.61 -4.06 -8.28
C ALA A 71 -12.28 -4.42 -9.61
N PRO A 72 -12.13 -5.66 -10.11
CA PRO A 72 -12.49 -6.00 -11.49
C PRO A 72 -13.99 -5.85 -11.78
N PHE A 73 -14.83 -5.97 -10.76
CA PHE A 73 -16.29 -5.84 -10.87
C PHE A 73 -16.80 -4.43 -10.53
N TYR A 74 -15.91 -3.49 -10.21
CA TYR A 74 -16.30 -2.12 -9.89
C TYR A 74 -16.39 -1.27 -11.16
N ILE A 75 -17.57 -0.71 -11.38
CA ILE A 75 -17.85 0.20 -12.50
C ILE A 75 -17.96 1.61 -11.92
N GLY A 76 -17.12 2.52 -12.41
CA GLY A 76 -17.14 3.92 -11.99
C GLY A 76 -18.45 4.60 -12.33
N SER A 77 -18.89 5.49 -11.45
CA SER A 77 -20.17 6.21 -11.55
C SER A 77 -20.00 7.73 -11.70
N LYS A 78 -18.78 8.18 -12.04
CA LYS A 78 -18.38 9.58 -12.24
C LYS A 78 -18.59 10.47 -11.00
N LYS A 79 -18.50 9.89 -9.80
CA LYS A 79 -18.63 10.62 -8.53
C LYS A 79 -17.52 11.66 -8.33
N LEU A 80 -16.38 11.47 -8.96
CA LEU A 80 -15.20 12.33 -8.82
C LEU A 80 -14.80 12.99 -10.15
N ASP A 81 -15.72 13.07 -11.11
CA ASP A 81 -15.47 13.62 -12.43
C ASP A 81 -14.95 15.07 -12.33
N GLY A 82 -13.82 15.33 -12.99
CA GLY A 82 -13.13 16.63 -13.00
C GLY A 82 -12.52 17.04 -11.65
N LYS A 83 -12.33 16.11 -10.71
CA LYS A 83 -11.60 16.36 -9.45
C LYS A 83 -10.13 16.01 -9.60
N VAL A 84 -9.31 16.62 -8.75
CA VAL A 84 -7.89 16.30 -8.61
C VAL A 84 -7.64 15.75 -7.22
N ALA A 85 -7.02 14.58 -7.12
CA ALA A 85 -6.71 13.91 -5.87
C ALA A 85 -5.20 13.75 -5.66
N VAL A 86 -4.74 14.04 -4.43
CA VAL A 86 -3.37 13.76 -3.99
C VAL A 86 -3.40 12.63 -2.96
N ILE A 87 -2.72 11.53 -3.25
CA ILE A 87 -2.73 10.32 -2.43
C ILE A 87 -1.32 10.03 -1.94
N THR A 88 -1.09 10.18 -0.63
CA THR A 88 0.16 9.80 0.02
C THR A 88 0.18 8.31 0.35
N GLY A 89 1.29 7.62 0.08
CA GLY A 89 1.37 6.16 0.10
C GLY A 89 0.59 5.52 -1.06
N GLY A 90 0.47 6.24 -2.18
CA GLY A 90 -0.32 5.81 -3.33
C GLY A 90 0.34 4.73 -4.17
N ASP A 91 1.61 4.43 -3.95
CA ASP A 91 2.39 3.42 -4.68
C ASP A 91 1.95 1.97 -4.43
N SER A 92 1.36 1.69 -3.26
CA SER A 92 1.07 0.32 -2.81
C SER A 92 -0.19 0.24 -1.94
N GLY A 93 -0.69 -0.98 -1.78
CA GLY A 93 -1.72 -1.41 -0.85
C GLY A 93 -3.03 -0.65 -1.02
N ILE A 94 -3.51 -0.11 0.11
CA ILE A 94 -4.78 0.63 0.14
C ILE A 94 -4.66 1.92 -0.68
N GLY A 95 -3.52 2.61 -0.64
CA GLY A 95 -3.32 3.84 -1.41
C GLY A 95 -3.39 3.59 -2.92
N ARG A 96 -2.77 2.50 -3.40
CA ARG A 96 -2.88 2.04 -4.79
C ARG A 96 -4.33 1.73 -5.16
N ALA A 97 -5.06 0.97 -4.34
CA ALA A 97 -6.46 0.65 -4.60
C ALA A 97 -7.34 1.92 -4.69
N VAL A 98 -7.11 2.88 -3.79
CA VAL A 98 -7.81 4.18 -3.81
C VAL A 98 -7.47 4.96 -5.06
N ALA A 99 -6.19 5.03 -5.46
CA ALA A 99 -5.75 5.72 -6.67
C ALA A 99 -6.46 5.18 -7.93
N VAL A 100 -6.47 3.85 -8.10
CA VAL A 100 -7.13 3.19 -9.22
C VAL A 100 -8.63 3.47 -9.23
N LEU A 101 -9.30 3.37 -8.08
CA LEU A 101 -10.75 3.63 -8.00
C LEU A 101 -11.10 5.10 -8.20
N TYR A 102 -10.26 6.03 -7.76
CA TYR A 102 -10.48 7.46 -7.98
C TYR A 102 -10.34 7.82 -9.46
N ALA A 103 -9.33 7.28 -10.13
CA ALA A 103 -9.17 7.44 -11.58
C ALA A 103 -10.39 6.90 -12.34
N ARG A 104 -10.88 5.71 -11.97
CA ARG A 104 -12.12 5.14 -12.54
C ARG A 104 -13.37 5.97 -12.29
N GLU A 105 -13.41 6.74 -11.21
CA GLU A 105 -14.48 7.67 -10.89
C GLU A 105 -14.32 9.05 -11.58
N GLY A 106 -13.29 9.22 -12.42
CA GLY A 106 -13.07 10.39 -13.27
C GLY A 106 -12.15 11.47 -12.67
N ALA A 107 -11.39 11.14 -11.62
CA ALA A 107 -10.43 12.07 -11.03
C ALA A 107 -9.05 11.99 -11.69
N ASP A 108 -8.38 13.13 -11.81
CA ASP A 108 -6.92 13.18 -12.01
C ASP A 108 -6.23 12.83 -10.68
N VAL A 109 -5.23 11.95 -10.72
CA VAL A 109 -4.58 11.43 -9.51
C VAL A 109 -3.09 11.72 -9.51
N ALA A 110 -2.60 12.31 -8.43
CA ALA A 110 -1.18 12.40 -8.10
C ALA A 110 -0.88 11.51 -6.89
N ILE A 111 0.07 10.58 -7.05
CA ILE A 111 0.54 9.74 -5.95
C ILE A 111 1.86 10.27 -5.39
N VAL A 112 2.01 10.17 -4.06
CA VAL A 112 3.24 10.50 -3.34
C VAL A 112 3.68 9.27 -2.59
N TYR A 113 4.96 8.92 -2.68
CA TYR A 113 5.56 7.73 -2.08
C TYR A 113 7.00 8.01 -1.65
N LEU A 114 7.67 7.04 -1.03
CA LEU A 114 8.99 7.26 -0.43
C LEU A 114 10.14 6.97 -1.40
N CYS A 115 10.25 5.71 -1.85
CA CYS A 115 11.32 5.23 -2.72
C CYS A 115 10.98 3.94 -3.49
N GLU A 116 9.71 3.53 -3.50
CA GLU A 116 9.20 2.30 -4.10
C GLU A 116 8.84 2.52 -5.57
N ASP A 117 9.76 3.05 -6.36
CA ASP A 117 9.50 3.51 -7.74
C ASP A 117 8.81 2.44 -8.61
N LYS A 118 9.20 1.17 -8.45
CA LYS A 118 8.59 0.06 -9.19
C LYS A 118 7.11 -0.13 -8.86
N ASP A 119 6.73 0.03 -7.59
CA ASP A 119 5.35 -0.07 -7.13
C ASP A 119 4.54 1.17 -7.56
N ALA A 120 5.17 2.35 -7.58
CA ALA A 120 4.57 3.57 -8.11
C ALA A 120 4.28 3.47 -9.62
N GLU A 121 5.21 2.92 -10.41
CA GLU A 121 5.01 2.70 -11.85
C GLU A 121 3.92 1.66 -12.15
N GLU A 122 3.72 0.67 -11.28
CA GLU A 122 2.58 -0.24 -11.40
C GLU A 122 1.26 0.48 -11.11
N THR A 123 1.22 1.31 -10.05
CA THR A 123 0.03 2.12 -9.74
C THR A 123 -0.30 3.07 -10.88
N LYS A 124 0.69 3.75 -11.44
CA LYS A 124 0.51 4.65 -12.58
C LYS A 124 -0.13 3.92 -13.76
N ARG A 125 0.42 2.75 -14.14
CA ARG A 125 -0.14 1.92 -15.21
C ARG A 125 -1.58 1.50 -14.94
N ALA A 126 -1.91 1.19 -13.68
CA ALA A 126 -3.27 0.82 -13.30
C ALA A 126 -4.26 2.00 -13.27
N VAL A 127 -3.77 3.22 -13.05
CA VAL A 127 -4.56 4.48 -13.10
C VAL A 127 -4.82 4.92 -14.55
N GLU A 128 -3.86 4.72 -15.44
CA GLU A 128 -3.93 5.12 -16.86
C GLU A 128 -4.67 4.12 -17.77
N ALA A 129 -5.02 2.93 -17.26
CA ALA A 129 -5.68 1.84 -17.99
C ALA A 129 -7.21 1.94 -17.98
#